data_AF-A0AAW0FSM7-F1
#
_entry.id   AF-A0AAW0FSM7-F1
#
_cell.length_a   1.000
_cell.length_b   1.000
_cell.length_c   1.000
_cell.angle_alpha   90.00
_cell.angle_beta   90.00
_cell.angle_gamma   90.00
#
_symmetry.space_group_name_H-M   'P 1'
#
loop_
_entity.id
_entity.type
_entity.pdbx_description
1 polymer ?
#
loop_
_entity_poly.entity_id
_entity_poly.type
_entity_poly.pdbx_seq_one_letter_code
_entity_poly.pdbx_strand_id
1 'polypeptide(L)'
;MAEELNINSNRIIEGYLKEYHKQLLGSVLSYDEGLLTDDITLASALWRNVFNGNPNADMRHIEALVGYVRSQLYVLNKMSDREFGFGKFTFVAPDEVVKPLTKSQEAKLRAQAKKEFEDKKKKTQL
;
A
#
# COMPACT_ATOMS: atom_id res chain seq x y z
N MET A 1 4.26 -24.10 1.37
CA MET A 1 5.15 -23.99 2.56
C MET A 1 5.96 -25.27 2.84
N ALA A 2 5.35 -26.41 3.19
CA ALA A 2 6.12 -27.65 3.48
C ALA A 2 6.93 -28.14 2.26
N GLU A 3 6.30 -28.19 1.09
CA GLU A 3 6.94 -28.60 -0.17
C GLU A 3 7.93 -27.52 -0.69
N GLU A 4 7.56 -26.25 -0.63
CA GLU A 4 8.40 -25.13 -1.12
C GLU A 4 9.65 -24.90 -0.25
N LEU A 5 9.53 -25.06 1.07
CA LEU A 5 10.64 -24.89 2.01
C LEU A 5 11.37 -26.21 2.31
N ASN A 6 10.92 -27.34 1.74
CA ASN A 6 11.43 -28.69 2.00
C ASN A 6 11.49 -29.04 3.50
N ILE A 7 10.46 -28.64 4.26
CA ILE A 7 10.35 -28.91 5.70
C ILE A 7 9.20 -29.90 5.93
N ASN A 8 9.55 -31.11 6.35
CA ASN A 8 8.58 -32.20 6.57
C ASN A 8 8.09 -32.32 8.03
N SER A 9 8.63 -31.50 8.94
CA SER A 9 8.28 -31.55 10.37
C SER A 9 7.17 -30.55 10.71
N ASN A 10 5.98 -31.05 11.05
CA ASN A 10 4.84 -30.21 11.47
C ASN A 10 5.18 -29.30 12.65
N ARG A 11 5.97 -29.78 13.62
CA ARG A 11 6.41 -28.96 14.76
C ARG A 11 7.23 -27.73 14.33
N ILE A 12 8.07 -27.91 13.30
CA ILE A 12 8.88 -26.81 12.76
C ILE A 12 7.99 -25.82 11.99
N ILE A 13 7.05 -26.32 11.19
CA ILE A 13 6.08 -25.48 10.45
C ILE A 13 5.24 -24.65 11.42
N GLU A 14 4.71 -25.25 12.49
CA GLU A 14 3.95 -24.54 13.53
C GLU A 14 4.79 -23.47 14.24
N GLY A 15 6.08 -23.76 14.47
CA GLY A 15 7.03 -22.79 15.00
C GLY A 15 7.16 -21.58 14.07
N TYR A 16 7.47 -21.82 12.80
CA TYR A 16 7.61 -20.74 11.81
C TYR A 16 6.32 -19.95 11.62
N LEU A 17 5.16 -20.59 11.61
CA LEU A 17 3.89 -19.89 11.49
C LEU A 17 3.69 -18.88 12.64
N LYS A 18 4.01 -19.29 13.87
CA LYS A 18 3.95 -18.40 15.04
C LYS A 18 4.96 -17.27 14.95
N GLU A 19 6.16 -17.53 14.43
CA GLU A 19 7.19 -16.51 14.23
C GLU A 19 6.81 -15.51 13.14
N TYR A 20 6.35 -15.97 11.98
CA TYR A 20 5.86 -15.10 10.90
C TYR A 20 4.68 -14.26 11.35
N HIS A 21 3.76 -14.82 12.12
CA HIS A 21 2.66 -14.05 12.69
C HIS A 21 3.17 -12.92 13.60
N LYS A 22 4.16 -13.19 14.47
CA LYS A 22 4.78 -12.15 15.31
C LYS A 22 5.50 -11.09 14.48
N GLN A 23 6.25 -11.49 13.45
CA GLN A 23 6.93 -10.58 12.54
C GLN A 23 5.95 -9.70 11.77
N LEU A 24 4.84 -10.27 11.30
CA LEU A 24 3.76 -9.54 10.64
C LEU A 24 3.18 -8.48 11.57
N LEU A 25 2.82 -8.84 12.80
CA LEU A 25 2.27 -7.89 13.77
C LEU A 25 3.25 -6.75 14.08
N GLY A 26 4.54 -7.06 14.30
CA GLY A 26 5.57 -6.05 14.52
C GLY A 26 5.78 -5.14 13.32
N SER A 27 5.69 -5.69 12.11
CA SER A 27 5.81 -4.92 10.86
C SER A 27 4.62 -3.97 10.71
N VAL A 28 3.39 -4.48 10.86
CA VAL A 28 2.15 -3.68 10.78
C VAL A 28 2.20 -2.52 11.77
N LEU A 29 2.54 -2.78 13.04
CA LEU A 29 2.61 -1.73 14.06
C LEU A 29 3.55 -0.58 13.66
N SER A 30 4.73 -0.91 13.14
CA SER A 30 5.67 0.12 12.70
C SER A 30 5.28 0.84 11.42
N TYR A 31 4.54 0.18 10.53
CA TYR A 31 3.99 0.83 9.37
C TYR A 31 2.91 1.82 9.80
N ASP A 32 2.01 1.43 10.71
CA ASP A 32 1.00 2.32 11.27
C ASP A 32 1.64 3.57 11.91
N GLU A 33 2.70 3.38 12.70
CA GLU A 33 3.46 4.47 13.30
C GLU A 33 4.07 5.39 12.24
N GLY A 34 4.79 4.85 11.25
CA GLY A 34 5.43 5.65 10.19
C GLY A 34 4.43 6.34 9.26
N LEU A 35 3.28 5.71 8.99
CA LEU A 35 2.24 6.32 8.17
C LEU A 35 1.56 7.50 8.88
N LEU A 36 1.37 7.40 10.19
CA LEU A 36 0.74 8.43 11.02
C LEU A 36 1.65 9.61 11.33
N THR A 37 2.95 9.37 11.51
CA THR A 37 3.90 10.36 12.04
C THR A 37 4.59 11.15 10.93
N ASP A 38 5.67 10.62 10.36
CA ASP A 38 6.55 11.30 9.43
C ASP A 38 7.32 10.32 8.52
N ASP A 39 7.94 10.85 7.48
CA ASP A 39 8.64 10.05 6.48
C ASP A 39 9.97 9.46 6.97
N ILE A 40 10.60 10.02 8.01
CA ILE A 40 11.82 9.46 8.62
C ILE A 40 11.44 8.19 9.39
N THR A 41 10.34 8.24 10.14
CA THR A 41 9.79 7.09 10.85
C THR A 41 9.33 6.00 9.87
N LEU A 42 8.65 6.38 8.78
CA LEU A 42 8.28 5.44 7.71
C LEU A 42 9.50 4.82 7.02
N ALA A 43 10.52 5.63 6.69
CA ALA A 43 11.78 5.14 6.11
C ALA A 43 12.45 4.11 7.03
N SER A 44 12.46 4.38 8.34
CA SER A 44 13.02 3.49 9.35
C SER A 44 12.25 2.16 9.43
N ALA A 45 10.91 2.21 9.37
CA ALA A 45 10.07 1.02 9.34
C ALA A 45 10.31 0.18 8.08
N LEU A 46 10.39 0.82 6.91
CA LEU A 46 10.68 0.15 5.64
C LEU A 46 12.09 -0.45 5.61
N TRP A 47 13.09 0.27 6.10
CA TRP A 47 14.46 -0.24 6.21
C TRP A 47 14.52 -1.51 7.08
N ARG A 48 13.90 -1.46 8.26
CA ARG A 48 13.91 -2.59 9.19
C ARG A 48 13.17 -3.81 8.63
N ASN A 49 12.01 -3.62 8.01
CA ASN A 49 11.12 -4.71 7.63
C ASN A 49 11.38 -5.24 6.20
N VAL A 50 11.70 -4.37 5.23
CA VAL A 50 11.91 -4.74 3.80
C VAL A 50 13.38 -5.03 3.52
N PHE A 51 14.28 -4.20 4.05
CA PHE A 51 15.74 -4.37 3.87
C PHE A 51 16.39 -5.18 5.00
N ASN A 52 15.58 -5.80 5.87
CA ASN A 52 16.02 -6.59 7.01
C ASN A 52 17.01 -5.84 7.93
N GLY A 53 16.86 -4.52 8.05
CA GLY A 53 17.77 -3.67 8.84
C GLY A 53 19.23 -3.70 8.35
N ASN A 54 19.46 -3.98 7.05
CA ASN A 54 20.81 -4.06 6.50
C ASN A 54 21.51 -2.68 6.59
N PRO A 55 22.63 -2.55 7.32
CA PRO A 55 23.35 -1.28 7.45
C PRO A 55 23.95 -0.78 6.13
N ASN A 56 24.09 -1.66 5.13
CA ASN A 56 24.60 -1.34 3.80
C ASN A 56 23.49 -1.14 2.76
N ALA A 57 22.22 -1.05 3.18
CA ALA A 57 21.13 -0.74 2.27
C ALA A 57 21.33 0.66 1.66
N ASP A 58 21.16 0.77 0.34
CA ASP A 58 21.27 2.06 -0.35
C ASP A 58 20.11 2.97 0.06
N MET A 59 20.44 4.12 0.64
CA MET A 59 19.46 5.09 1.12
C MET A 59 18.52 5.58 0.00
N ARG A 60 18.98 5.62 -1.25
CA ARG A 60 18.16 6.04 -2.41
C ARG A 60 17.03 5.05 -2.68
N HIS A 61 17.26 3.76 -2.45
CA HIS A 61 16.20 2.76 -2.60
C HIS A 61 15.17 2.87 -1.48
N ILE A 62 15.60 3.21 -0.26
CA ILE A 62 14.71 3.43 0.88
C ILE A 62 13.84 4.66 0.61
N GLU A 63 14.44 5.77 0.18
CA GLU A 63 13.73 6.99 -0.20
C GLU A 63 12.72 6.74 -1.34
N ALA A 64 13.14 6.06 -2.41
CA ALA A 64 12.25 5.71 -3.51
C ALA A 64 11.05 4.87 -3.04
N LEU A 65 11.27 3.93 -2.12
CA LEU A 65 10.20 3.11 -1.56
C LEU A 65 9.24 3.94 -0.69
N VAL A 66 9.74 4.87 0.12
CA VAL A 66 8.90 5.82 0.89
C VAL A 66 8.01 6.62 -0.06
N GLY A 67 8.60 7.22 -1.10
CA GLY A 67 7.87 7.98 -2.11
C GLY A 67 6.81 7.14 -2.83
N TYR A 68 7.14 5.89 -3.15
CA TYR A 68 6.20 4.96 -3.76
C TYR A 68 5.02 4.64 -2.82
N VAL A 69 5.28 4.28 -1.56
CA VAL A 69 4.23 3.98 -0.57
C VAL A 69 3.28 5.17 -0.38
N ARG A 70 3.84 6.38 -0.22
CA ARG A 70 3.04 7.62 -0.11
C ARG A 70 2.22 7.88 -1.37
N SER A 71 2.78 7.61 -2.55
CA SER A 71 2.08 7.75 -3.83
C SER A 71 0.89 6.79 -3.94
N GLN A 72 1.07 5.52 -3.56
CA GLN A 72 -0.03 4.54 -3.56
C GLN A 72 -1.13 4.92 -2.58
N LEU A 73 -0.78 5.39 -1.38
CA LEU A 73 -1.76 5.88 -0.41
C LEU A 73 -2.53 7.08 -0.91
N TYR A 74 -1.86 8.01 -1.60
CA TYR A 74 -2.53 9.13 -2.24
C TYR A 74 -3.57 8.65 -3.26
N VAL A 75 -3.21 7.72 -4.14
CA VAL A 75 -4.14 7.16 -5.14
C VAL A 75 -5.33 6.46 -4.47
N LEU A 76 -5.08 5.61 -3.47
CA LEU A 76 -6.13 4.92 -2.73
C LEU A 76 -7.09 5.89 -2.02
N ASN A 77 -6.56 6.96 -1.41
CA ASN A 77 -7.38 7.97 -0.72
C ASN A 77 -8.23 8.83 -1.69
N LYS A 78 -7.95 8.79 -3.00
CA LYS A 78 -8.77 9.46 -4.02
C LYS A 78 -9.81 8.55 -4.65
N MET A 79 -9.74 7.25 -4.40
CA MET A 79 -10.71 6.27 -4.88
C MET A 79 -11.99 6.32 -4.06
N SER A 80 -13.13 5.94 -4.67
CA SER A 80 -14.36 5.75 -3.90
C SER A 80 -14.38 4.38 -3.19
N ASP A 81 -15.00 4.32 -2.00
CA ASP A 81 -15.18 3.07 -1.25
C ASP A 81 -15.84 1.96 -2.09
N ARG A 82 -16.72 2.35 -3.01
CA ARG A 82 -17.37 1.44 -3.94
C ARG A 82 -16.36 0.81 -4.91
N GLU A 83 -15.51 1.62 -5.53
CA GLU A 83 -14.49 1.12 -6.45
C GLU A 83 -13.48 0.24 -5.74
N PHE A 84 -13.06 0.64 -4.54
CA PHE A 84 -12.18 -0.15 -3.68
C PHE A 84 -12.83 -1.49 -3.29
N GLY A 85 -14.08 -1.47 -2.81
CA GLY A 85 -14.82 -2.67 -2.40
C GLY A 85 -15.12 -3.65 -3.54
N PHE A 86 -15.21 -3.16 -4.79
CA PHE A 86 -15.31 -4.03 -5.97
C PHE A 86 -13.95 -4.48 -6.52
N GLY A 87 -12.84 -4.18 -5.82
CA GLY A 87 -11.49 -4.56 -6.25
C GLY A 87 -11.01 -3.86 -7.51
N LYS A 88 -11.56 -2.69 -7.85
CA LYS A 88 -11.20 -1.91 -9.05
C LYS A 88 -10.00 -1.01 -8.83
N PHE A 89 -9.13 -1.36 -7.88
CA PHE A 89 -7.91 -0.62 -7.62
C PHE A 89 -6.71 -1.38 -8.20
N THR A 90 -5.71 -0.62 -8.62
CA THR A 90 -4.42 -1.15 -9.05
C THR A 90 -3.34 -0.29 -8.42
N PHE A 91 -2.21 -0.90 -8.08
CA PHE A 91 -1.03 -0.14 -7.71
C PHE A 91 -0.40 0.41 -8.99
N VAL A 92 -0.02 1.69 -8.93
CA VAL A 92 0.70 2.35 -10.01
C VAL A 92 2.07 1.67 -10.17
N ALA A 93 2.57 1.56 -11.40
CA ALA A 93 3.84 0.90 -11.64
C ALA A 93 5.01 1.65 -10.94
N PRO A 94 6.05 0.96 -10.44
CA PRO A 94 7.15 1.62 -9.70
C PRO A 94 7.94 2.67 -10.48
N ASP A 95 7.89 2.61 -11.82
CA ASP A 95 8.53 3.55 -12.74
C ASP A 95 7.69 4.82 -13.01
N GLU A 96 6.42 4.83 -12.62
CA GLU A 96 5.52 5.97 -12.80
C GLU A 96 5.50 6.89 -11.58
N VAL A 97 5.66 8.20 -11.82
CA VAL A 97 5.64 9.22 -10.75
C VAL A 97 4.23 9.78 -10.59
N VAL A 98 3.61 9.50 -9.45
CA VAL A 98 2.32 10.09 -9.09
C VAL A 98 2.52 11.53 -8.63
N LYS A 99 1.98 12.48 -9.39
CA LYS A 99 1.97 13.89 -9.01
C LYS A 99 0.65 14.22 -8.30
N PRO A 100 0.68 14.81 -7.09
CA PRO A 100 -0.54 15.24 -6.42
C PRO A 100 -1.33 16.22 -7.28
N LEU A 101 -2.65 15.99 -7.39
CA LEU A 101 -3.57 16.86 -8.08
C LEU A 101 -3.69 18.22 -7.36
N THR A 102 -3.77 19.29 -8.13
CA THR A 102 -4.12 20.61 -7.60
C THR A 102 -5.61 20.67 -7.22
N LYS A 103 -5.97 21.54 -6.28
CA LYS A 103 -7.38 21.73 -5.84
C LYS A 103 -8.35 21.99 -7.00
N SER A 104 -7.91 22.69 -8.05
CA SER A 104 -8.72 22.95 -9.25
C SER A 104 -8.96 21.68 -10.07
N GLN A 105 -7.93 20.83 -10.22
CA GLN A 105 -8.05 19.55 -10.93
C GLN A 105 -8.95 18.57 -10.16
N GLU A 106 -8.83 18.52 -8.83
CA GLU A 106 -9.69 17.68 -7.99
C GLU A 106 -11.17 18.08 -8.10
N ALA A 107 -11.48 19.38 -8.10
CA ALA A 107 -12.86 19.86 -8.25
C ALA A 107 -13.45 19.46 -9.61
N LYS A 108 -12.65 19.52 -10.68
CA LYS A 108 -13.06 19.09 -12.03
C LYS A 108 -13.33 17.59 -12.07
N LEU A 109 -12.44 16.77 -11.51
CA LEU A 109 -12.61 15.32 -11.44
C LEU A 109 -13.85 14.93 -10.64
N ARG A 110 -14.09 15.58 -9.50
CA ARG A 110 -15.32 15.35 -8.70
C ARG A 110 -16.58 15.73 -9.47
N ALA A 111 -16.56 16.85 -10.20
CA ALA A 111 -17.68 17.26 -11.03
C ALA A 111 -17.94 16.28 -12.20
N GLN A 112 -16.88 15.74 -12.82
CA GLN A 112 -16.98 14.71 -13.86
C GLN A 112 -17.53 13.39 -13.31
N ALA A 113 -16.96 12.90 -12.20
CA ALA A 113 -17.43 11.68 -11.54
C ALA A 113 -18.92 11.78 -11.20
N LYS A 114 -19.38 12.92 -10.65
CA LYS A 114 -20.80 13.13 -10.33
C LYS A 114 -21.70 13.01 -11.56
N LYS A 115 -21.30 13.58 -12.70
CA LYS A 115 -22.04 13.46 -13.97
C LYS A 115 -22.11 12.01 -14.44
N GLU A 116 -21.00 11.29 -14.42
CA GLU A 116 -20.97 9.86 -14.80
C GLU A 116 -21.86 8.99 -13.91
N PHE A 117 -21.92 9.28 -12.61
CA PHE A 117 -22.83 8.61 -11.68
C PHE A 117 -24.31 8.91 -12.01
N GLU A 118 -24.65 10.16 -12.31
CA GLU A 118 -26.01 10.55 -12.71
C GLU A 118 -26.44 9.86 -14.02
N ASP A 119 -25.53 9.75 -15.00
CA ASP A 119 -25.79 9.08 -16.28
C ASP A 119 -25.94 7.56 -16.13
N LYS A 120 -25.12 6.92 -15.28
CA LYS A 120 -25.27 5.48 -14.96
C LYS A 120 -26.60 5.22 -14.24
N LYS A 121 -27.01 6.09 -13.31
CA LYS A 121 -28.30 5.97 -12.61
C LYS A 121 -29.48 6.04 -13.58
N LYS A 122 -29.44 6.96 -14.55
CA LYS A 122 -30.47 7.06 -15.61
C LYS A 122 -30.53 5.81 -16.49
N LYS A 123 -29.38 5.23 -16.84
CA LYS A 123 -29.31 3.98 -17.63
C LYS A 123 -29.83 2.74 -16.91
N THR A 124 -29.81 2.71 -15.58
CA THR A 124 -30.35 1.60 -14.79
C THR A 124 -31.86 1.71 -14.52
N GLN A 125 -32.48 2.86 -14.83
CA GLN A 125 -33.92 3.11 -14.65
C GLN A 125 -34.75 2.94 -15.95
N LEU A 126 -34.10 2.59 -17.05
CA LEU A 126 -34.68 2.19 -18.34
C LEU A 126 -34.50 0.70 -18.54
#